data_AF-J9GQ89-F1
#
_entry.id   AF-J9GQ89-F1
#
_cell.length_a   1.000
_cell.length_b   1.000
_cell.length_c   1.000
_cell.angle_alpha   90.00
_cell.angle_beta   90.00
_cell.angle_gamma   90.00
#
_symmetry.space_group_name_H-M   'P 1'
#
loop_
_entity.id
_entity.type
_entity.pdbx_description
1 polymer ?
#
loop_
_entity_poly.entity_id
_entity_poly.type
_entity_poly.pdbx_seq_one_letter_code
_entity_poly.pdbx_strand_id
1 'polypeptide(L)' 'MAGGSTLGNILASTVPLRGVDMGNAILSMHSCRETGSVADHEYCVRAFTEFYSL' A
#
# COMPACT_ATOMS: atom_id res chain seq x y z
N MET A 1 -2.56 -16.66 12.05
CA MET A 1 -2.13 -15.44 12.77
C MET A 1 -2.88 -14.26 12.18
N ALA A 2 -3.30 -13.30 13.00
CA ALA A 2 -3.87 -12.05 12.50
C ALA A 2 -2.76 -11.14 11.97
N GLY A 3 -2.99 -10.49 10.83
CA GLY A 3 -2.11 -9.44 10.32
C GLY A 3 -2.36 -8.10 11.02
N GLY A 4 -1.52 -7.11 10.72
CA GLY A 4 -1.80 -5.71 11.10
C GLY A 4 -3.01 -5.14 10.34
N SER A 5 -3.66 -4.14 10.91
CA SER A 5 -4.75 -3.39 10.27
C SER A 5 -4.23 -2.15 9.55
N THR A 6 -4.98 -1.71 8.54
CA THR A 6 -4.71 -0.51 7.73
C THR A 6 -5.88 0.48 7.85
N LEU A 7 -5.76 1.65 7.19
CA LEU A 7 -6.80 2.67 7.18
C LEU A 7 -7.90 2.45 6.13
N GLY A 8 -7.73 1.54 5.16
CA GLY A 8 -8.72 1.36 4.09
C GLY A 8 -10.09 0.91 4.58
N ASN A 9 -10.15 0.11 5.64
CA ASN A 9 -11.43 -0.25 6.27
C ASN A 9 -12.15 0.98 6.87
N ILE A 10 -11.39 1.89 7.48
CA ILE A 10 -11.93 3.14 8.03
C ILE A 10 -12.40 4.05 6.88
N LEU A 11 -11.60 4.18 5.81
CA LEU A 11 -11.98 4.96 4.62
C LEU A 11 -13.28 4.43 3.99
N ALA A 12 -13.38 3.13 3.74
CA ALA A 12 -14.57 2.51 3.16
C ALA A 12 -15.82 2.62 4.04
N SER A 13 -15.64 2.74 5.37
CA SER A 13 -16.76 2.97 6.31
C SER A 13 -17.24 4.42 6.35
N THR A 14 -16.37 5.38 6.00
CA THR A 14 -16.69 6.82 6.05
C THR A 14 -17.15 7.37 4.71
N VAL A 15 -16.71 6.76 3.60
CA VAL A 15 -17.10 7.12 2.23
C VAL A 15 -17.50 5.86 1.48
N PRO A 16 -18.68 5.82 0.83
CA PRO A 16 -19.14 4.64 0.09
C PRO A 16 -18.39 4.50 -1.24
N LEU A 17 -17.14 4.06 -1.16
CA LEU A 17 -16.26 3.81 -2.30
C LEU A 17 -15.71 2.39 -2.23
N ARG A 18 -15.38 1.83 -3.40
CA ARG A 18 -14.64 0.58 -3.51
C ARG A 18 -13.17 0.94 -3.68
N GLY A 19 -12.35 0.58 -2.70
CA GLY A 19 -10.90 0.81 -2.69
C GLY A 19 -10.14 -0.48 -2.38
N VAL A 20 -8.86 -0.48 -2.71
CA VAL A 20 -7.92 -1.55 -2.36
C VAL A 20 -6.78 -0.94 -1.56
N ASP A 21 -6.45 -1.54 -0.42
CA ASP A 21 -5.21 -1.21 0.29
C ASP A 21 -4.05 -1.94 -0.38
N MET A 22 -3.08 -1.16 -0.86
CA MET A 22 -1.87 -1.67 -1.50
C MET A 22 -0.65 -0.88 -1.06
N GLY A 23 0.51 -1.52 -1.14
CA GLY A 23 1.80 -0.91 -0.83
C GLY A 23 2.94 -1.84 -1.21
N ASN A 24 4.16 -1.33 -1.16
CA ASN A 24 5.34 -2.11 -1.46
C ASN A 24 5.71 -2.97 -0.27
N ALA A 25 6.03 -4.25 -0.54
CA ALA A 25 6.52 -5.14 0.49
C ALA A 25 7.89 -4.66 0.99
N ILE A 26 8.07 -4.67 2.31
CA ILE A 26 9.34 -4.37 2.96
C ILE A 26 9.66 -5.47 3.98
N LEU A 27 10.95 -5.61 4.28
CA LEU A 27 11.44 -6.46 5.36
C LEU A 27 11.69 -5.65 6.62
N SER A 28 11.44 -6.30 7.76
CA SER A 28 11.65 -5.74 9.11
C SER A 28 10.82 -4.48 9.39
N MET A 29 9.54 -4.47 8.97
CA MET A 29 8.60 -3.38 9.28
C MET A 29 8.58 -3.09 10.79
N HIS A 30 8.65 -1.80 11.15
CA HIS A 30 8.83 -1.28 12.53
C HIS A 30 10.24 -1.40 13.14
N SER A 31 11.25 -1.79 12.36
CA SER A 31 12.67 -1.68 12.75
C SER A 31 13.15 -0.23 12.66
N CYS A 32 14.23 0.11 13.37
CA CYS A 32 14.94 1.38 13.16
C CYS A 32 15.57 1.49 11.76
N ARG A 33 15.74 0.35 11.08
CA ARG A 33 16.18 0.26 9.69
C ARG A 33 15.39 -0.81 8.97
N GLU A 34 14.61 -0.39 7.99
CA GLU A 34 13.79 -1.23 7.13
C GLU A 34 14.50 -1.47 5.79
N THR A 35 14.15 -2.55 5.09
CA THR A 35 14.74 -2.88 3.77
C THR A 35 13.63 -3.04 2.73
N GLY A 36 13.74 -2.29 1.63
CA GLY A 36 12.82 -2.34 0.50
C GLY A 36 13.55 -2.52 -0.84
N SER A 37 12.81 -2.97 -1.85
CA SER A 37 13.30 -3.13 -3.23
C SER A 37 13.14 -1.82 -4.02
N VAL A 38 14.16 -1.46 -4.79
CA VAL A 38 14.09 -0.30 -5.72
C VAL A 38 13.12 -0.58 -6.87
N ALA A 39 13.11 -1.80 -7.41
CA ALA A 39 12.20 -2.17 -8.49
C ALA A 39 10.73 -2.06 -8.06
N ASP A 40 10.41 -2.44 -6.82
CA ASP A 40 9.05 -2.33 -6.30
C ASP A 40 8.62 -0.86 -6.24
N HIS A 41 9.54 0.06 -5.93
CA HIS A 41 9.25 1.49 -5.94
C HIS A 41 8.87 1.99 -7.34
N GLU A 42 9.64 1.60 -8.36
CA GLU A 42 9.33 1.95 -9.76
C GLU A 42 8.00 1.36 -10.23
N TYR A 43 7.70 0.11 -9.87
CA TYR A 43 6.41 -0.52 -10.19
C TYR A 43 5.24 0.15 -9.49
N CYS A 44 5.41 0.59 -8.24
CA CYS A 44 4.39 1.32 -7.50
C CYS A 44 4.03 2.63 -8.19
N VAL A 45 5.04 3.40 -8.60
CA VAL A 45 4.85 4.64 -9.36
C VAL A 45 4.07 4.35 -10.63
N ARG A 46 4.49 3.34 -11.42
CA ARG A 46 3.79 2.95 -12.65
C ARG A 46 2.34 2.55 -12.40
N ALA A 47 2.06 1.77 -11.36
CA ALA A 47 0.72 1.33 -11.02
C ALA A 47 -0.20 2.51 -10.68
N PHE A 48 0.26 3.46 -9.88
CA PHE A 48 -0.51 4.66 -9.55
C PHE A 48 -0.67 5.59 -10.76
N THR A 49 0.36 5.77 -11.58
CA THR A 49 0.25 6.56 -12.81
C THR A 49 -0.80 5.98 -13.76
N GLU A 50 -0.81 4.66 -13.95
CA GLU A 50 -1.81 3.99 -14.77
C GLU A 50 -3.21 4.16 -14.19
N PHE A 51 -3.38 3.92 -12.88
CA PHE A 51 -4.68 4.03 -12.22
C PHE A 51 -5.34 5.42 -12.38
N TYR A 52 -4.54 6.49 -12.35
CA TYR A 52 -5.04 7.86 -12.54
C TYR A 52 -5.17 8.29 -14.01
N SER A 53 -4.72 7.47 -14.96
CA SER A 53 -4.84 7.73 -16.39
C SER A 53 -6.07 7.05 -17.03
N LEU A 54 -6.83 6.27 -16.25
CA LEU A 54 -8.11 5.65 -16.63
C LEU A 54 -9.26 6.67 -16.62
#